data_AF-A0AAU0REK4-F1
#
_entry.id   AF-A0AAU0REK4-F1
#
_cell.length_a   1.000
_cell.length_b   1.000
_cell.length_c   1.000
_cell.angle_alpha   90.00
_cell.angle_beta   90.00
_cell.angle_gamma   90.00
#
_symmetry.space_group_name_H-M   'P 1'
#
loop_
_entity.id
_entity.type
_entity.pdbx_description
1 polymer ?
#
loop_
_entity_poly.entity_id
_entity_poly.type
_entity_poly.pdbx_seq_one_letter_code
_entity_poly.pdbx_strand_id
1 'polypeptide(L)'
;MTMFTTLTALAVLFFVAHVILLFTSFGKNGYQKKRYFYSHLTLWITGVLLFSLAAMYAGKQVSPILDVFDTIGKQVLILGGVVILSLTAHTIVRYLIMPRFVK
;
A
#
# COMPACT_ATOMS: atom_id res chain seq x y z
N MET A 1 -6.23 16.63 17.66
CA MET A 1 -5.85 15.67 16.60
C MET A 1 -5.92 16.41 15.27
N THR A 2 -4.78 16.67 14.64
CA THR A 2 -4.72 17.38 13.35
C THR A 2 -5.14 16.43 12.23
N MET A 3 -5.70 16.95 11.13
CA MET A 3 -6.07 16.17 9.94
C MET A 3 -4.91 15.30 9.43
N PHE A 4 -3.67 15.75 9.62
CA PHE A 4 -2.45 14.97 9.40
C PHE A 4 -2.43 13.65 10.18
N THR A 5 -2.60 13.71 11.51
CA THR A 5 -2.54 12.53 12.38
C THR A 5 -3.64 11.51 12.07
N THR A 6 -4.84 11.94 11.68
CA THR A 6 -5.93 11.03 11.30
C THR A 6 -5.67 10.35 9.96
N LEU A 7 -5.20 11.08 8.95
CA LEU A 7 -4.81 10.50 7.65
C LEU A 7 -3.67 9.49 7.79
N THR A 8 -2.64 9.81 8.59
CA THR A 8 -1.52 8.89 8.85
C THR A 8 -2.00 7.64 9.60
N ALA A 9 -2.83 7.81 10.63
CA ALA A 9 -3.38 6.67 11.38
C ALA A 9 -4.23 5.75 10.49
N LEU A 10 -5.07 6.31 9.62
CA LEU A 10 -5.86 5.53 8.66
C LEU A 10 -4.96 4.78 7.66
N ALA A 11 -3.94 5.44 7.11
CA ALA A 11 -3.00 4.80 6.20
C ALA A 11 -2.30 3.59 6.86
N VAL A 12 -1.84 3.73 8.11
CA VAL A 12 -1.23 2.63 8.86
C VAL A 12 -2.25 1.50 9.10
N LEU A 13 -3.48 1.83 9.47
CA LEU A 13 -4.53 0.85 9.72
C LEU A 13 -4.86 0.04 8.45
N PHE A 14 -5.02 0.70 7.30
CA PHE A 14 -5.26 0.02 6.02
C PHE A 14 -4.07 -0.83 5.57
N PHE A 15 -2.84 -0.39 5.85
CA PHE A 15 -1.64 -1.18 5.59
C PHE A 15 -1.57 -2.45 6.46
N VAL A 16 -1.89 -2.35 7.75
CA VAL A 16 -1.95 -3.52 8.64
C VAL A 16 -3.06 -4.47 8.18
N ALA A 17 -4.25 -3.93 7.85
CA ALA A 17 -5.35 -4.71 7.31
C ALA A 17 -4.96 -5.42 5.99
N HIS A 18 -4.21 -4.75 5.12
CA HIS A 18 -3.66 -5.33 3.90
C HIS A 18 -2.81 -6.58 4.20
N VAL A 19 -1.83 -6.46 5.11
CA VAL A 19 -0.91 -7.55 5.47
C VAL A 19 -1.67 -8.74 6.05
N ILE A 20 -2.62 -8.49 6.96
CA ILE A 20 -3.44 -9.54 7.55
C ILE A 20 -4.30 -10.24 6.48
N LEU A 21 -4.96 -9.48 5.61
CA LEU A 21 -5.76 -10.04 4.51
C LEU A 21 -4.90 -10.83 3.51
N LEU A 22 -3.67 -10.39 3.26
CA LEU A 22 -2.72 -11.07 2.38
C LEU A 22 -2.36 -12.43 2.98
N PHE A 23 -1.89 -12.48 4.22
CA PHE A 23 -1.53 -13.75 4.87
C PHE A 23 -2.73 -14.69 4.99
N THR A 24 -3.91 -14.16 5.32
CA THR A 24 -5.14 -14.98 5.44
C THR A 24 -5.75 -15.37 4.09
N SER A 25 -5.25 -14.82 2.97
CA SER A 25 -5.66 -15.24 1.61
C SER A 25 -4.93 -16.48 1.11
N PHE A 26 -3.79 -16.83 1.73
CA PHE A 26 -3.01 -18.04 1.45
C PHE A 26 -3.09 -19.00 2.65
N GLY A 27 -4.06 -19.92 2.63
CA GLY A 27 -4.32 -20.82 3.75
C GLY A 27 -4.30 -22.30 3.35
N LYS A 28 -4.48 -23.18 4.35
CA LYS A 28 -4.57 -24.64 4.16
C LYS A 28 -5.69 -25.08 3.19
N ASN A 29 -6.73 -24.25 3.04
CA ASN A 29 -7.86 -24.48 2.12
C ASN A 29 -7.61 -23.92 0.70
N GLY A 30 -6.36 -23.62 0.35
CA GLY A 30 -5.98 -23.09 -0.96
C GLY A 30 -6.06 -21.56 -1.07
N TYR A 31 -5.96 -21.07 -2.31
CA TYR A 31 -5.89 -19.65 -2.64
C TYR A 31 -7.28 -18.98 -2.71
N GLN A 32 -7.54 -18.03 -1.81
CA GLN A 32 -8.79 -17.27 -1.79
C GLN A 32 -8.71 -15.96 -2.60
N LYS A 33 -9.04 -16.04 -3.89
CA LYS A 33 -9.06 -14.90 -4.84
C LYS A 33 -9.75 -13.64 -4.31
N LYS A 34 -10.92 -13.79 -3.65
CA LYS A 34 -11.69 -12.63 -3.13
C LYS A 34 -10.92 -11.88 -2.04
N ARG A 35 -10.37 -12.59 -1.05
CA ARG A 35 -9.58 -11.98 0.04
C ARG A 35 -8.29 -11.35 -0.48
N TYR A 36 -7.66 -11.99 -1.46
CA TYR A 36 -6.48 -11.46 -2.13
C TYR A 36 -6.76 -10.13 -2.85
N PHE A 37 -7.91 -10.02 -3.52
CA PHE A 37 -8.35 -8.77 -4.16
C PHE A 37 -8.63 -7.67 -3.11
N TYR A 38 -9.34 -8.01 -2.03
CA TYR A 38 -9.59 -7.04 -0.94
C TYR A 38 -8.30 -6.55 -0.28
N SER A 39 -7.33 -7.43 -0.08
CA SER A 39 -5.99 -7.05 0.38
C SER A 39 -5.36 -6.02 -0.56
N HIS A 40 -5.39 -6.24 -1.88
CA HIS A 40 -4.85 -5.26 -2.82
C HIS A 40 -5.61 -3.93 -2.78
N LEU A 41 -6.93 -3.97 -2.67
CA LEU A 41 -7.74 -2.76 -2.55
C LEU A 41 -7.33 -1.92 -1.33
N THR A 42 -7.08 -2.54 -0.17
CA THR A 42 -6.63 -1.80 1.03
C THR A 42 -5.24 -1.20 0.87
N LEU A 43 -4.33 -1.85 0.13
CA LEU A 43 -3.03 -1.28 -0.23
C LEU A 43 -3.18 -0.06 -1.15
N TRP A 44 -4.06 -0.14 -2.15
CA TRP A 44 -4.33 0.97 -3.05
C TRP A 44 -4.90 2.18 -2.30
N ILE A 45 -5.84 1.94 -1.38
CA ILE A 45 -6.39 2.98 -0.49
C ILE A 45 -5.25 3.61 0.34
N THR A 46 -4.36 2.79 0.89
CA THR A 46 -3.18 3.28 1.63
C THR A 46 -2.29 4.17 0.75
N GLY A 47 -2.02 3.75 -0.49
CA GLY A 47 -1.24 4.51 -1.45
C GLY A 47 -1.87 5.86 -1.80
N VAL A 48 -3.19 5.90 -2.01
CA VAL A 48 -3.93 7.15 -2.25
C VAL A 48 -3.87 8.06 -1.03
N LEU A 49 -4.03 7.53 0.19
CA LEU A 49 -3.93 8.31 1.42
C LEU A 49 -2.53 8.91 1.62
N LEU A 50 -1.48 8.13 1.36
CA LEU A 50 -0.10 8.62 1.40
C LEU A 50 0.18 9.66 0.33
N PHE A 51 -0.35 9.48 -0.88
CA PHE A 51 -0.27 10.47 -1.95
C PHE A 51 -0.98 11.78 -1.58
N SER A 52 -2.19 11.70 -1.02
CA SER A 52 -2.91 12.88 -0.50
C SER A 52 -2.14 13.57 0.63
N LEU A 53 -1.51 12.80 1.53
CA LEU A 53 -0.64 13.37 2.57
C LEU A 53 0.55 14.12 1.97
N ALA A 54 1.24 13.54 0.99
CA ALA A 54 2.34 14.21 0.30
C ALA A 54 1.86 15.46 -0.46
N ALA A 55 0.72 15.37 -1.17
CA ALA A 55 0.16 16.51 -1.90
C ALA A 55 -0.25 17.68 -0.99
N MET A 56 -0.73 17.39 0.22
CA MET A 56 -1.23 18.42 1.15
C MET A 56 -0.17 18.97 2.12
N TYR A 57 0.82 18.15 2.48
CA TYR A 57 1.76 18.44 3.58
C TYR A 57 3.25 18.40 3.21
N ALA A 58 3.63 17.98 2.00
CA ALA A 58 5.02 18.12 1.56
C ALA A 58 5.40 19.61 1.44
N GLY A 59 6.60 19.96 1.90
CA GLY A 59 7.13 21.33 1.86
C GLY A 59 6.77 22.20 3.05
N LYS A 60 5.95 21.68 3.97
CA LYS A 60 5.43 22.44 5.12
C LYS A 60 6.20 22.19 6.41
N GLN A 61 7.32 21.46 6.36
CA GLN A 61 8.12 21.09 7.54
C GLN A 61 7.33 20.31 8.61
N VAL A 62 6.24 19.63 8.19
CA VAL A 62 5.40 18.83 9.09
C VAL A 62 6.00 17.44 9.33
N SER A 63 6.69 16.89 8.32
CA SER A 63 7.38 15.60 8.44
C SER A 63 8.57 15.56 7.49
N PRO A 64 9.79 15.29 7.98
CA PRO A 64 10.99 15.17 7.15
C PRO A 64 10.83 14.17 6.01
N ILE A 65 10.02 13.13 6.22
CA ILE A 65 9.77 12.07 5.23
C ILE A 65 8.88 12.58 4.09
N LEU A 66 7.88 13.42 4.39
CA LEU A 66 6.99 13.98 3.37
C LEU A 66 7.64 15.14 2.62
N ASP A 67 8.51 15.90 3.29
CA ASP A 67 9.26 16.99 2.66
C ASP A 67 10.28 16.48 1.63
N VAL A 68 10.65 15.19 1.67
CA VAL A 68 11.37 14.57 0.54
C VAL A 68 10.58 14.72 -0.75
N PHE A 69 9.24 14.73 -0.70
CA PHE A 69 8.34 14.80 -1.85
C PHE A 69 7.80 16.21 -2.15
N ASP A 70 8.52 17.26 -1.76
CA ASP A 70 8.10 18.67 -1.89
C ASP A 70 7.88 19.16 -3.35
N THR A 71 8.40 18.44 -4.34
CA THR A 71 8.23 18.83 -5.76
C THR A 71 7.29 17.88 -6.49
N ILE A 72 6.53 18.39 -7.46
CA ILE A 72 5.62 17.61 -8.31
C ILE A 72 6.33 16.39 -8.90
N GLY A 73 7.57 16.56 -9.39
CA GLY A 73 8.37 15.46 -9.92
C GLY A 73 8.63 14.35 -8.90
N LYS A 74 8.88 14.69 -7.63
CA LYS A 74 9.07 13.71 -6.56
C LYS A 74 7.74 13.09 -6.11
N GLN A 75 6.63 13.82 -6.14
CA GLN A 75 5.30 13.25 -5.87
C GLN A 75 4.92 12.18 -6.90
N VAL A 76 5.30 12.35 -8.17
CA VAL A 76 5.10 11.32 -9.22
C VAL A 76 5.93 10.05 -8.93
N LEU A 77 7.08 10.17 -8.24
CA LEU A 77 7.84 8.98 -7.79
C LEU A 77 7.04 8.13 -6.79
N ILE A 78 6.10 8.71 -6.04
CA ILE A 78 5.20 7.94 -5.18
C ILE A 78 4.33 7.02 -6.04
N LEU A 79 3.74 7.56 -7.13
CA LEU A 79 2.94 6.76 -8.07
C LEU A 79 3.78 5.68 -8.75
N GLY A 80 4.99 6.03 -9.22
CA GLY A 80 5.93 5.07 -9.80
C GLY A 80 6.30 3.96 -8.81
N GLY A 81 6.60 4.32 -7.56
CA GLY A 81 6.91 3.38 -6.49
C GLY A 81 5.75 2.45 -6.16
N VAL A 82 4.51 2.97 -6.10
CA VAL A 82 3.29 2.16 -5.88
C VAL A 82 3.09 1.15 -7.02
N VAL A 83 3.28 1.57 -8.28
CA VAL A 83 3.17 0.67 -9.44
C VAL A 83 4.24 -0.41 -9.40
N ILE A 84 5.50 -0.06 -9.16
CA ILE A 84 6.62 -1.01 -9.09
C ILE A 84 6.40 -2.01 -7.94
N LEU A 85 6.05 -1.54 -6.74
CA LEU A 85 5.74 -2.40 -5.59
C LEU A 85 4.55 -3.32 -5.88
N SER A 86 3.48 -2.78 -6.48
CA SER A 86 2.29 -3.57 -6.84
C SER A 86 2.61 -4.67 -7.85
N LEU A 87 3.38 -4.36 -8.91
CA LEU A 87 3.82 -5.33 -9.90
C LEU A 87 4.74 -6.38 -9.28
N THR A 88 5.72 -5.95 -8.48
CA THR A 88 6.64 -6.84 -7.77
C THR A 88 5.87 -7.81 -6.87
N ALA A 89 4.94 -7.31 -6.05
CA ALA A 89 4.10 -8.13 -5.20
C ALA A 89 3.26 -9.14 -6.02
N HIS A 90 2.65 -8.71 -7.11
CA HIS A 90 1.89 -9.60 -8.00
C HIS A 90 2.77 -10.67 -8.65
N THR A 91 3.98 -10.33 -9.10
CA THR A 91 4.91 -11.31 -9.68
C THR A 91 5.36 -12.33 -8.64
N ILE A 92 5.75 -11.89 -7.43
CA ILE A 92 6.12 -12.79 -6.34
C ILE A 92 4.96 -13.72 -5.99
N VAL A 93 3.76 -13.18 -5.82
CA VAL A 93 2.59 -14.02 -5.52
C VAL A 93 2.32 -15.02 -6.63
N ARG A 94 2.32 -14.57 -7.88
CA ARG A 94 2.00 -15.42 -9.04
C ARG A 94 3.01 -16.53 -9.26
N TYR A 95 4.31 -16.24 -9.13
CA TYR A 95 5.37 -17.18 -9.49
C TYR A 95 5.95 -17.95 -8.29
N LEU A 96 5.92 -17.39 -7.08
CA LEU A 96 6.55 -18.01 -5.91
C LEU A 96 5.53 -18.59 -4.92
N ILE A 97 4.41 -17.90 -4.70
CA ILE A 97 3.42 -18.29 -3.68
C ILE A 97 2.35 -19.21 -4.27
N MET A 98 1.69 -18.79 -5.35
CA MET A 98 0.54 -19.48 -5.95
C MET A 98 0.84 -20.94 -6.35
N PRO A 99 2.02 -21.30 -6.90
CA PRO A 99 2.36 -22.70 -7.21
C PRO A 99 2.44 -23.62 -5.97
N ARG A 100 2.58 -23.06 -4.76
CA ARG A 100 2.57 -23.85 -3.52
C ARG A 100 1.17 -24.22 -3.02
N PHE A 101 0.14 -23.53 -3.51
CA PHE A 101 -1.25 -23.68 -3.07
C PHE A 101 -2.20 -24.19 -4.16
N VAL A 102 -1.80 -24.11 -5.43
CA VAL A 102 -2.52 -24.69 -6.56
C VAL A 102 -1.77 -25.96 -6.95
N LYS A 103 -2.29 -27.10 -6.52
CA LYS A 103 -1.82 -28.42 -6.94
C LYS A 103 -2.47 -28.80 -8.26
#